data_AF-E9B748-F1
#
_entry.id   AF-E9B748-F1
#
_cell.length_a   1.000
_cell.length_b   1.000
_cell.length_c   1.000
_cell.angle_alpha   90.00
_cell.angle_beta   90.00
_cell.angle_gamma   90.00
#
_symmetry.space_group_name_H-M   'P 1'
#
loop_
_entity.id
_entity.type
_entity.pdbx_description
1 polymer ?
#
loop_
_entity_poly.entity_id
_entity_poly.type
_entity_poly.pdbx_seq_one_letter_code
_entity_poly.pdbx_strand_id
1 'polypeptide(L)'
;MANTSAAASNELRRTQQYLVEVIDECVFVERQRELTERRLSSQLEAQKTLVNDLFVALHDVCRYTSTMEDAILPTLLHTLPASSPAHQQLLKFRSSVRDALIRLWKGRGGHREDSVLLPATPRTYSGSRAADVPIISPDHVTEAGAQVMQRLVEHEARLLDALAKATARIEATRAAATAENGELEALRARMNELTRVVNSGNSGWLQASPEASAAQALEDVSPATARFAEARVLAYEKTAQALNNELALLHENYAALSRARTREVEMLKQHMRDNQRKHEDQIAECDAVLGRVSMELEQMIQENAQLKHKLRMAAEPE
;
A
#
# COMPACT_ATOMS: atom_id res chain seq x y z
N MET A 1 -15.43 66.39 -32.67
CA MET A 1 -15.23 64.93 -32.79
C MET A 1 -13.97 64.40 -32.11
N ALA A 2 -13.23 65.18 -31.29
CA ALA A 2 -11.99 64.73 -30.63
C ALA A 2 -12.20 63.94 -29.33
N ASN A 3 -13.32 64.15 -28.62
CA ASN A 3 -13.55 63.59 -27.27
C ASN A 3 -13.89 62.09 -27.27
N THR A 4 -14.43 61.55 -28.35
CA THR A 4 -14.76 60.11 -28.47
C THR A 4 -13.52 59.25 -28.71
N SER A 5 -12.52 59.79 -29.43
CA SER A 5 -11.23 59.14 -29.65
C SER A 5 -10.42 58.98 -28.36
N ALA A 6 -10.43 60.00 -27.48
CA ALA A 6 -9.71 59.96 -26.21
C ALA A 6 -10.35 58.99 -25.20
N ALA A 7 -11.69 58.92 -25.18
CA ALA A 7 -12.42 57.98 -24.33
C ALA A 7 -12.18 56.52 -24.76
N ALA A 8 -12.26 56.22 -26.06
CA ALA A 8 -11.98 54.89 -26.60
C ALA A 8 -10.53 54.44 -26.36
N SER A 9 -9.57 55.38 -26.48
CA SER A 9 -8.15 55.15 -26.14
C SER A 9 -7.96 54.80 -24.66
N ASN A 10 -8.63 55.51 -23.75
CA ASN A 10 -8.53 55.26 -22.31
C ASN A 10 -9.19 53.94 -21.90
N GLU A 11 -10.29 53.57 -22.55
CA GLU A 11 -10.97 52.30 -22.33
C GLU A 11 -10.15 51.11 -22.84
N LEU A 12 -9.51 51.25 -24.02
CA LEU A 12 -8.54 50.28 -24.53
C LEU A 12 -7.34 50.11 -23.58
N ARG A 13 -6.83 51.20 -23.00
CA ARG A 13 -5.70 51.13 -22.07
C ARG A 13 -6.06 50.43 -20.76
N ARG A 14 -7.29 50.62 -20.27
CA ARG A 14 -7.80 49.91 -19.08
C ARG A 14 -8.06 48.43 -19.34
N THR A 15 -8.62 48.07 -20.49
CA THR A 15 -8.83 46.66 -20.84
C THR A 15 -7.50 45.94 -21.05
N GLN A 16 -6.51 46.61 -21.63
CA GLN A 16 -5.13 46.08 -21.70
C GLN A 16 -4.55 45.83 -20.31
N GLN A 17 -4.72 46.77 -19.38
CA GLN A 17 -4.19 46.61 -18.02
C GLN A 17 -4.91 45.49 -17.25
N TYR A 18 -6.23 45.37 -17.39
CA TYR A 18 -7.00 44.27 -16.83
C TYR A 18 -6.59 42.91 -17.42
N LEU A 19 -6.37 42.84 -18.73
CA LEU A 19 -5.87 41.63 -19.38
C LEU A 19 -4.49 41.22 -18.84
N VAL A 20 -3.60 42.18 -18.61
CA VAL A 20 -2.29 41.90 -18.00
C VAL A 20 -2.46 41.34 -16.58
N GLU A 21 -3.31 41.95 -15.75
CA GLU A 21 -3.57 41.46 -14.39
C GLU A 21 -4.16 40.04 -14.37
N VAL A 22 -5.11 39.74 -15.27
CA VAL A 22 -5.69 38.39 -15.39
C VAL A 22 -4.66 37.39 -15.90
N ILE A 23 -3.81 37.77 -16.86
CA ILE A 23 -2.73 36.91 -17.36
C ILE A 23 -1.74 36.61 -16.23
N ASP A 24 -1.34 37.61 -15.45
CA ASP A 24 -0.42 37.43 -14.32
C ASP A 24 -1.01 36.49 -13.26
N GLU A 25 -2.30 36.62 -12.94
CA GLU A 25 -2.99 35.73 -12.00
C GLU A 25 -3.10 34.30 -12.56
N CYS A 26 -3.44 34.14 -13.84
CA CYS A 26 -3.47 32.82 -14.49
C CYS A 26 -2.09 32.15 -14.47
N VAL A 27 -1.02 32.89 -14.78
CA VAL A 27 0.36 32.39 -14.71
C VAL A 27 0.74 32.02 -13.27
N PHE A 28 0.30 32.78 -12.28
CA PHE A 28 0.52 32.47 -10.88
C PHE A 28 -0.18 31.16 -10.48
N VAL A 29 -1.45 30.99 -10.83
CA VAL A 29 -2.23 29.77 -10.54
C VAL A 29 -1.63 28.56 -11.26
N GLU A 30 -1.23 28.68 -12.54
CA GLU A 30 -0.55 27.60 -13.26
C GLU A 30 0.76 27.20 -12.59
N ARG A 31 1.58 28.17 -12.15
CA ARG A 31 2.81 27.87 -11.40
C ARG A 31 2.53 27.19 -10.07
N GLN A 32 1.52 27.61 -9.33
CA GLN A 32 1.13 26.95 -8.08
C GLN A 32 0.64 25.53 -8.35
N ARG A 33 -0.18 25.31 -9.39
CA ARG A 33 -0.62 23.99 -9.81
C ARG A 33 0.57 23.10 -10.15
N GLU A 34 1.50 23.55 -10.99
CA GLU A 34 2.69 22.78 -11.36
C GLU A 34 3.54 22.40 -10.15
N LEU A 35 3.76 23.33 -9.21
CA LEU A 35 4.50 23.07 -7.98
C LEU A 35 3.80 21.99 -7.13
N THR A 36 2.47 22.09 -7.02
CA THR A 36 1.66 21.13 -6.26
C THR A 36 1.68 19.76 -6.93
N GLU A 37 1.55 19.70 -8.25
CA GLU A 37 1.60 18.46 -9.04
C GLU A 37 2.98 17.78 -8.93
N ARG A 38 4.08 18.54 -9.00
CA ARG A 38 5.44 18.03 -8.77
C ARG A 38 5.60 17.49 -7.35
N ARG A 39 5.10 18.22 -6.33
CA ARG A 39 5.14 17.77 -4.93
C ARG A 39 4.38 16.47 -4.75
N LEU A 40 3.13 16.40 -5.20
CA LEU A 40 2.29 15.19 -5.10
C LEU A 40 2.89 14.01 -5.86
N SER A 41 3.45 14.23 -7.05
CA SER A 41 4.13 13.18 -7.82
C SER A 41 5.35 12.64 -7.09
N SER A 42 6.15 13.51 -6.48
CA SER A 42 7.32 13.09 -5.68
C SER A 42 6.91 12.29 -4.43
N GLN A 43 5.80 12.67 -3.79
CA GLN A 43 5.24 11.94 -2.65
C GLN A 43 4.71 10.58 -3.06
N LEU A 44 4.02 10.49 -4.19
CA LEU A 44 3.51 9.23 -4.74
C LEU A 44 4.66 8.25 -5.01
N GLU A 45 5.75 8.71 -5.64
CA GLU A 45 6.93 7.87 -5.87
C GLU A 45 7.66 7.49 -4.57
N ALA A 46 7.73 8.40 -3.59
CA ALA A 46 8.26 8.07 -2.25
C ALA A 46 7.40 7.02 -1.53
N GLN A 47 6.07 7.08 -1.65
CA GLN A 47 5.18 6.06 -1.09
C GLN A 47 5.31 4.72 -1.83
N LYS A 48 5.40 4.74 -3.15
CA LYS A 48 5.58 3.53 -3.98
C LYS A 48 6.89 2.82 -3.64
N THR A 49 7.98 3.57 -3.48
CA THR A 49 9.27 3.01 -3.05
C THR A 49 9.21 2.44 -1.64
N LEU A 50 8.54 3.12 -0.70
CA LEU A 50 8.30 2.58 0.66
C LEU A 50 7.51 1.27 0.64
N VAL A 51 6.45 1.20 -0.17
CA VAL A 51 5.65 -0.03 -0.33
C VAL A 51 6.52 -1.17 -0.87
N ASN A 52 7.36 -0.89 -1.87
CA ASN A 52 8.31 -1.88 -2.39
C ASN A 52 9.31 -2.34 -1.32
N ASP A 53 9.88 -1.43 -0.54
CA ASP A 53 10.82 -1.78 0.54
C ASP A 53 10.14 -2.65 1.61
N LEU A 54 8.88 -2.36 1.95
CA LEU A 54 8.09 -3.18 2.87
C LEU A 54 7.79 -4.57 2.30
N PHE A 55 7.52 -4.67 0.99
CA PHE A 55 7.36 -5.97 0.32
C PHE A 55 8.65 -6.79 0.34
N VAL A 56 9.80 -6.17 0.12
CA VAL A 56 11.11 -6.82 0.22
C VAL A 56 11.36 -7.31 1.64
N ALA A 57 11.13 -6.46 2.65
CA ALA A 57 11.26 -6.85 4.05
C ALA A 57 10.34 -8.02 4.41
N LEU A 58 9.07 -7.98 3.98
CA LEU A 58 8.11 -9.06 4.21
C LEU A 58 8.55 -10.36 3.53
N HIS A 59 9.03 -10.27 2.29
CA HIS A 59 9.57 -11.43 1.56
C HIS A 59 10.77 -12.05 2.31
N ASP A 60 11.67 -11.23 2.83
CA ASP A 60 12.82 -11.70 3.60
C ASP A 60 12.43 -12.31 4.95
N VAL A 61 11.43 -11.74 5.66
CA VAL A 61 10.82 -12.38 6.84
C VAL A 61 10.28 -13.76 6.47
N CYS A 62 9.48 -13.85 5.41
CA CYS A 62 8.88 -15.12 4.98
C CYS A 62 9.96 -16.16 4.67
N ARG A 63 11.01 -15.78 3.94
CA ARG A 63 12.14 -16.67 3.60
C ARG A 63 12.93 -17.12 4.83
N TYR A 64 13.18 -16.22 5.77
CA TYR A 64 13.82 -16.55 7.05
C TYR A 64 12.96 -17.54 7.85
N THR A 65 11.65 -17.29 7.97
CA THR A 65 10.73 -18.17 8.69
C THR A 65 10.59 -19.56 8.05
N SER A 66 10.52 -19.65 6.72
CA SER A 66 10.50 -20.95 6.01
C SER A 66 11.82 -21.71 6.20
N THR A 67 12.97 -21.03 6.14
CA THR A 67 14.26 -21.68 6.40
C THR A 67 14.30 -22.25 7.83
N MET A 68 13.85 -21.47 8.81
CA MET A 68 13.71 -21.91 10.20
C MET A 68 12.77 -23.12 10.35
N GLU A 69 11.58 -23.09 9.72
CA GLU A 69 10.59 -24.16 9.82
C GLU A 69 10.94 -25.43 9.06
N ASP A 70 11.54 -25.32 7.88
CA ASP A 70 11.74 -26.44 6.95
C ASP A 70 13.12 -27.09 7.11
N ALA A 71 14.16 -26.35 7.51
CA ALA A 71 15.53 -26.88 7.60
C ALA A 71 16.04 -27.04 9.04
N ILE A 72 15.77 -26.08 9.92
CA ILE A 72 16.43 -26.02 11.24
C ILE A 72 15.58 -26.70 12.32
N LEU A 73 14.31 -26.34 12.42
CA LEU A 73 13.38 -26.93 13.39
C LEU A 73 13.30 -28.46 13.29
N PRO A 74 13.18 -29.08 12.10
CA PRO A 74 13.11 -30.53 11.98
C PRO A 74 14.42 -31.21 12.41
N THR A 75 15.56 -30.62 12.03
CA THR A 75 16.89 -31.13 12.40
C THR A 75 17.14 -31.04 13.91
N LEU A 76 16.76 -29.94 14.55
CA LEU A 76 16.84 -29.78 16.01
C LEU A 76 15.86 -30.70 16.75
N LEU A 77 14.65 -30.89 16.24
CA LEU A 77 13.67 -31.80 16.83
C LEU A 77 14.06 -33.28 16.68
N HIS A 78 14.78 -33.65 15.61
CA HIS A 78 15.30 -35.00 15.42
C HIS A 78 16.54 -35.31 16.28
N THR A 79 17.35 -34.30 16.61
CA THR A 79 18.57 -34.46 17.41
C THR A 79 18.30 -34.38 18.92
N LEU A 80 17.25 -33.68 19.34
CA LEU A 80 16.89 -33.54 20.75
C LEU A 80 15.98 -34.69 21.24
N PRO A 81 16.28 -35.30 22.40
CA PRO A 81 15.39 -36.29 23.02
C PRO A 81 13.99 -35.69 23.26
N ALA A 82 12.93 -36.45 22.97
CA ALA A 82 11.54 -35.99 23.16
C ALA A 82 11.20 -35.68 24.64
N SER A 83 11.95 -36.25 25.59
CA SER A 83 11.86 -35.97 27.03
C SER A 83 12.60 -34.69 27.46
N SER A 84 13.37 -34.07 26.56
CA SER A 84 14.14 -32.88 26.86
C SER A 84 13.22 -31.66 27.02
N PRO A 85 13.41 -30.83 28.07
CA PRO A 85 12.69 -29.57 28.20
C PRO A 85 12.96 -28.62 27.03
N ALA A 86 14.14 -28.70 26.40
CA ALA A 86 14.48 -27.94 25.20
C ALA A 86 13.62 -28.33 23.99
N HIS A 87 13.29 -29.63 23.84
CA HIS A 87 12.41 -30.12 22.78
C HIS A 87 10.98 -29.56 22.94
N GLN A 88 10.46 -29.55 24.18
CA GLN A 88 9.16 -28.96 24.48
C GLN A 88 9.12 -27.44 24.31
N GLN A 89 10.20 -26.73 24.67
CA GLN A 89 10.31 -25.28 24.44
C GLN A 89 10.33 -24.93 22.96
N LEU A 90 11.06 -25.68 22.13
CA LEU A 90 11.10 -25.51 20.67
C LEU A 90 9.72 -25.70 20.04
N LEU A 91 8.96 -26.71 20.47
CA LEU A 91 7.58 -26.93 20.00
C LEU A 91 6.65 -25.79 20.38
N LYS A 92 6.75 -25.26 21.61
CA LYS A 92 5.98 -24.09 22.07
C LYS A 92 6.35 -22.81 21.31
N PHE A 93 7.63 -22.62 21.02
CA PHE A 93 8.09 -21.49 20.22
C PHE A 93 7.56 -21.56 18.80
N ARG A 94 7.63 -22.75 18.17
CA ARG A 94 7.05 -23.01 16.85
C ARG A 94 5.56 -22.71 16.81
N SER A 95 4.77 -23.18 17.77
CA SER A 95 3.33 -22.87 17.83
C SER A 95 3.07 -21.37 18.03
N SER A 96 3.84 -20.70 18.89
CA SER A 96 3.71 -19.26 19.14
C SER A 96 4.01 -18.41 17.91
N VAL A 97 5.06 -18.73 17.16
CA VAL A 97 5.41 -18.06 15.90
C VAL A 97 4.31 -18.29 14.86
N ARG A 98 3.82 -19.53 14.74
CA ARG A 98 2.71 -19.86 13.84
C ARG A 98 1.44 -19.10 14.19
N ASP A 99 1.10 -19.00 15.47
CA ASP A 99 -0.05 -18.24 15.95
C ASP A 99 0.12 -16.74 15.75
N ALA A 100 1.34 -16.20 15.92
CA ALA A 100 1.65 -14.81 15.64
C ALA A 100 1.50 -14.48 14.15
N LEU A 101 1.98 -15.36 13.26
CA LEU A 101 1.76 -15.26 11.82
C LEU A 101 0.26 -15.33 11.48
N ILE A 102 -0.47 -16.30 12.03
CA ILE A 102 -1.92 -16.40 11.82
C ILE A 102 -2.67 -15.16 12.32
N ARG A 103 -2.25 -14.55 13.45
CA ARG A 103 -2.83 -13.30 13.97
C ARG A 103 -2.52 -12.11 13.09
N LEU A 104 -1.29 -11.99 12.58
CA LEU A 104 -0.91 -10.98 11.59
C LEU A 104 -1.78 -11.07 10.33
N TRP A 105 -2.07 -12.30 9.90
CA TRP A 105 -2.94 -12.56 8.75
C TRP A 105 -4.41 -12.24 9.04
N LYS A 106 -4.89 -12.51 10.27
CA LYS A 106 -6.28 -12.26 10.69
C LYS A 106 -6.57 -10.82 11.09
N GLY A 107 -5.58 -10.03 11.50
CA GLY A 107 -5.74 -8.62 11.89
C GLY A 107 -6.13 -7.69 10.74
N ARG A 108 -5.98 -8.13 9.49
CA ARG A 108 -6.58 -7.52 8.30
C ARG A 108 -8.05 -7.94 8.23
N GLY A 109 -8.91 -7.23 8.95
CA GLY A 109 -10.34 -7.50 8.99
C GLY A 109 -10.98 -7.52 7.60
N GLY A 110 -11.66 -8.61 7.29
CA GLY A 110 -12.58 -8.72 6.16
C GLY A 110 -12.61 -10.12 5.54
N HIS A 111 -13.52 -10.96 6.06
CA HIS A 111 -14.08 -12.16 5.44
C HIS A 111 -13.16 -13.10 4.62
N ARG A 112 -12.93 -14.28 5.22
CA ARG A 112 -12.89 -15.63 4.64
C ARG A 112 -12.59 -15.77 3.13
N GLU A 113 -11.62 -16.64 2.88
CA GLU A 113 -11.39 -17.38 1.62
C GLU A 113 -10.75 -16.58 0.48
N ASP A 114 -9.54 -16.06 0.71
CA ASP A 114 -8.59 -15.73 -0.36
C ASP A 114 -7.19 -15.71 0.27
N SER A 115 -6.58 -16.88 0.43
CA SER A 115 -5.19 -16.97 0.86
C SER A 115 -4.31 -16.55 -0.31
N VAL A 116 -3.73 -15.35 -0.23
CA VAL A 116 -2.55 -14.97 -1.01
C VAL A 116 -1.42 -15.90 -0.60
N LEU A 117 -1.30 -17.01 -1.33
CA LEU A 117 -0.14 -17.88 -1.25
C LEU A 117 1.01 -17.16 -1.95
N LEU A 118 1.92 -16.59 -1.14
CA LEU A 118 3.31 -16.44 -1.58
C LEU A 118 3.81 -17.81 -2.08
N PRO A 119 4.71 -17.84 -3.08
CA PRO A 119 5.04 -19.05 -3.82
C PRO A 119 5.48 -20.13 -2.85
N ALA A 120 4.67 -21.18 -2.75
CA ALA A 120 5.05 -22.39 -2.06
C ALA A 120 6.30 -22.91 -2.77
N THR A 121 7.47 -22.72 -2.16
CA THR A 121 8.65 -23.48 -2.56
C THR A 121 8.28 -24.96 -2.48
N PRO A 122 8.53 -25.73 -3.56
CA PRO A 122 8.08 -27.11 -3.65
C PRO A 122 8.64 -27.91 -2.47
N ARG A 123 7.73 -28.34 -1.61
CA ARG A 123 8.00 -29.25 -0.49
C ARG A 123 8.25 -30.64 -1.05
N THR A 124 9.50 -30.99 -1.28
CA THR A 124 9.93 -32.39 -1.34
C THR A 124 9.91 -32.97 0.07
N TYR A 125 8.74 -33.39 0.55
CA TYR A 125 8.65 -34.31 1.68
C TYR A 125 8.93 -35.73 1.15
N SER A 126 10.20 -36.14 1.19
CA SER A 126 10.57 -37.54 1.05
C SER A 126 10.33 -38.22 2.40
N GLY A 127 9.15 -38.81 2.57
CA GLY A 127 8.88 -39.74 3.67
C GLY A 127 9.64 -41.04 3.44
N SER A 128 10.79 -41.20 4.10
CA SER A 128 11.45 -42.51 4.24
C SER A 128 11.38 -42.94 5.70
N ARG A 129 10.54 -43.94 5.98
CA ARG A 129 10.56 -44.67 7.25
C ARG A 129 11.51 -45.86 7.09
N ALA A 130 12.61 -45.81 7.85
CA ALA A 130 13.32 -46.94 8.45
C ALA A 130 13.52 -48.19 7.58
N ALA A 131 14.52 -48.14 6.69
CA ALA A 131 15.38 -49.28 6.41
C ALA A 131 16.79 -48.74 6.14
N ASP A 132 17.75 -49.21 6.93
CA ASP A 132 19.18 -48.93 6.89
C ASP A 132 19.60 -47.46 6.98
N VAL A 133 20.01 -47.05 8.19
CA VAL A 133 20.84 -45.87 8.41
C VAL A 133 22.15 -46.07 7.62
N PRO A 134 22.42 -45.33 6.53
CA PRO A 134 23.81 -45.13 6.16
C PRO A 134 24.40 -44.32 7.31
N ILE A 135 25.52 -44.76 7.86
CA ILE A 135 26.29 -43.95 8.79
C ILE A 135 26.73 -42.72 7.99
N ILE A 136 25.91 -41.67 8.00
CA ILE A 136 26.25 -40.37 7.45
C ILE A 136 27.40 -39.88 8.32
N SER A 137 28.58 -39.71 7.71
CA SER A 137 29.76 -39.22 8.40
C SER A 137 29.41 -37.96 9.19
N PRO A 138 29.81 -37.84 10.48
CA PRO A 138 29.55 -36.65 11.30
C PRO A 138 30.08 -35.36 10.64
N ASP A 139 31.05 -35.47 9.74
CA ASP A 139 31.60 -34.36 8.96
C ASP A 139 30.58 -33.76 7.96
N HIS A 140 29.70 -34.57 7.36
CA HIS A 140 28.68 -34.06 6.42
C HIS A 140 27.49 -33.40 7.13
N VAL A 141 27.17 -33.84 8.34
CA VAL A 141 26.10 -33.23 9.16
C VAL A 141 26.55 -31.88 9.72
N THR A 142 27.82 -31.78 10.12
CA THR A 142 28.40 -30.52 10.61
C THR A 142 28.58 -29.50 9.48
N GLU A 143 28.98 -29.93 8.29
CA GLU A 143 29.11 -29.07 7.11
C GLU A 143 27.75 -28.58 6.58
N ALA A 144 26.73 -29.46 6.52
CA ALA A 144 25.36 -29.06 6.19
C ALA A 144 24.75 -28.12 7.24
N GLY A 145 25.01 -28.37 8.53
CA GLY A 145 24.61 -27.50 9.63
C GLY A 145 25.27 -26.12 9.58
N ALA A 146 26.55 -26.06 9.24
CA ALA A 146 27.29 -24.82 9.05
C ALA A 146 26.73 -23.99 7.87
N GLN A 147 26.41 -24.62 6.74
CA GLN A 147 25.79 -23.95 5.60
C GLN A 147 24.40 -23.40 5.92
N VAL A 148 23.61 -24.11 6.73
CA VAL A 148 22.27 -23.67 7.16
C VAL A 148 22.37 -22.51 8.15
N MET A 149 23.30 -22.57 9.11
CA MET A 149 23.58 -21.43 10.01
C MET A 149 24.10 -20.21 9.26
N GLN A 150 24.98 -20.40 8.27
CA GLN A 150 25.46 -19.30 7.44
C GLN A 150 24.31 -18.62 6.69
N ARG A 151 23.42 -19.40 6.06
CA ARG A 151 22.23 -18.87 5.38
C ARG A 151 21.30 -18.12 6.35
N LEU A 152 21.12 -18.63 7.57
CA LEU A 152 20.35 -17.96 8.62
C LEU A 152 20.92 -16.60 8.98
N VAL A 153 22.21 -16.53 9.28
CA VAL A 153 22.89 -15.29 9.68
C VAL A 153 22.85 -14.28 8.54
N GLU A 154 23.04 -14.72 7.29
CA GLU A 154 22.89 -13.84 6.12
C GLU A 154 21.45 -13.37 5.92
N HIS A 155 20.45 -14.20 6.18
CA HIS A 155 19.03 -13.81 6.10
C HIS A 155 18.62 -12.87 7.25
N GLU A 156 19.12 -13.09 8.46
CA GLU A 156 18.91 -12.23 9.61
C GLU A 156 19.53 -10.84 9.38
N ALA A 157 20.77 -10.78 8.87
CA ALA A 157 21.43 -9.53 8.52
C ALA A 157 20.66 -8.74 7.45
N ARG A 158 20.19 -9.41 6.38
CA ARG A 158 19.35 -8.80 5.33
C ARG A 158 18.02 -8.32 5.88
N LEU A 159 17.39 -9.10 6.76
CA LEU A 159 16.12 -8.76 7.38
C LEU A 159 16.25 -7.53 8.27
N LEU A 160 17.28 -7.47 9.11
CA LEU A 160 17.53 -6.34 10.00
C LEU A 160 17.83 -5.05 9.21
N ASP A 161 18.59 -5.15 8.12
CA ASP A 161 18.86 -4.01 7.23
C ASP A 161 17.57 -3.53 6.51
N ALA A 162 16.77 -4.46 5.99
CA ALA A 162 15.48 -4.13 5.36
C ALA A 162 14.49 -3.50 6.34
N LEU A 163 14.39 -4.04 7.57
CA LEU A 163 13.56 -3.47 8.63
C LEU A 163 14.06 -2.10 9.08
N ALA A 164 15.37 -1.90 9.24
CA ALA A 164 15.94 -0.61 9.61
C ALA A 164 15.65 0.46 8.54
N LYS A 165 15.80 0.11 7.26
CA LYS A 165 15.47 0.99 6.12
C LYS A 165 13.97 1.32 6.07
N ALA A 166 13.11 0.32 6.25
CA ALA A 166 11.67 0.52 6.26
C ALA A 166 11.23 1.41 7.43
N THR A 167 11.71 1.15 8.64
CA THR A 167 11.40 1.94 9.84
C THR A 167 11.85 3.38 9.70
N ALA A 168 13.10 3.62 9.27
CA ALA A 168 13.62 4.97 9.07
C ALA A 168 12.79 5.77 8.04
N ARG A 169 12.30 5.11 6.97
CA ARG A 169 11.44 5.76 5.98
C ARG A 169 10.01 5.98 6.46
N ILE A 170 9.45 5.08 7.28
CA ILE A 170 8.17 5.29 7.96
C ILE A 170 8.26 6.51 8.88
N GLU A 171 9.34 6.63 9.64
CA GLU A 171 9.57 7.80 10.51
C GLU A 171 9.72 9.09 9.71
N ALA A 172 10.48 9.07 8.60
CA ALA A 172 10.63 10.22 7.70
C ALA A 172 9.30 10.66 7.07
N THR A 173 8.50 9.70 6.57
CA THR A 173 7.18 10.00 5.99
C THR A 173 6.18 10.49 7.04
N ARG A 174 6.22 9.94 8.26
CA ARG A 174 5.40 10.42 9.38
C ARG A 174 5.79 11.84 9.79
N ALA A 175 7.08 12.15 9.87
CA ALA A 175 7.56 13.49 10.17
C ALA A 175 7.13 14.52 9.11
N ALA A 176 7.24 14.15 7.83
CA ALA A 176 6.74 14.97 6.72
C ALA A 176 5.24 15.21 6.82
N ALA A 177 4.43 14.17 7.07
CA ALA A 177 2.98 14.30 7.23
C ALA A 177 2.59 15.20 8.42
N THR A 178 3.32 15.13 9.54
CA THR A 178 3.07 16.01 10.69
C THR A 178 3.40 17.47 10.39
N ALA A 179 4.46 17.73 9.62
CA ALA A 179 4.81 19.09 9.20
C ALA A 179 3.74 19.66 8.26
N GLU A 180 3.28 18.87 7.29
CA GLU A 180 2.20 19.27 6.36
C GLU A 180 0.87 19.53 7.08
N ASN A 181 0.52 18.70 8.06
CA ASN A 181 -0.68 18.92 8.85
C ASN A 181 -0.58 20.24 9.66
N GLY A 182 0.61 20.58 10.16
CA GLY A 182 0.87 21.88 10.78
C GLY A 182 0.73 23.07 9.82
N GLU A 183 1.21 22.94 8.58
CA GLU A 183 1.00 23.94 7.52
C GLU A 183 -0.48 24.12 7.18
N LEU A 184 -1.25 23.02 7.07
CA LEU A 184 -2.68 23.04 6.81
C LEU A 184 -3.47 23.68 7.95
N GLU A 185 -3.11 23.39 9.21
CA GLU A 185 -3.69 24.04 10.38
C GLU A 185 -3.39 25.54 10.40
N ALA A 186 -2.15 25.93 10.09
CA ALA A 186 -1.78 27.34 9.96
C ALA A 186 -2.55 28.03 8.82
N LEU A 187 -2.75 27.37 7.68
CA LEU A 187 -3.51 27.89 6.55
C LEU A 187 -4.99 28.04 6.90
N ARG A 188 -5.60 27.05 7.57
CA ARG A 188 -6.98 27.12 8.08
C ARG A 188 -7.13 28.25 9.09
N ALA A 189 -6.18 28.45 9.98
CA ALA A 189 -6.19 29.56 10.92
C ALA A 189 -6.18 30.92 10.20
N ARG A 190 -5.32 31.09 9.18
CA ARG A 190 -5.29 32.30 8.34
C ARG A 190 -6.58 32.50 7.56
N MET A 191 -7.15 31.44 7.00
CA MET A 191 -8.42 31.48 6.27
C MET A 191 -9.58 31.87 7.21
N ASN A 192 -9.61 31.33 8.42
CA ASN A 192 -10.58 31.70 9.44
C ASN A 192 -10.43 33.17 9.86
N GLU A 193 -9.20 33.67 9.98
CA GLU A 193 -8.94 35.07 10.28
C GLU A 193 -9.36 35.99 9.12
N LEU A 194 -9.04 35.64 7.87
CA LEU A 194 -9.52 36.35 6.69
C LEU A 194 -11.05 36.34 6.61
N THR A 195 -11.69 35.20 6.90
CA THR A 195 -13.15 35.08 6.96
C THR A 195 -13.73 35.98 8.04
N ARG A 196 -13.07 36.05 9.21
CA ARG A 196 -13.44 36.95 10.31
C ARG A 196 -13.30 38.41 9.90
N VAL A 197 -12.21 38.79 9.23
CA VAL A 197 -11.97 40.16 8.72
C VAL A 197 -12.99 40.54 7.65
N VAL A 198 -13.33 39.64 6.73
CA VAL A 198 -14.37 39.87 5.72
C VAL A 198 -15.75 40.02 6.38
N ASN A 199 -16.09 39.14 7.33
CA ASN A 199 -17.38 39.20 8.03
C ASN A 199 -17.50 40.42 8.96
N SER A 200 -16.41 40.85 9.59
CA SER A 200 -16.35 42.07 10.43
C SER A 200 -16.26 43.36 9.61
N GLY A 201 -15.58 43.35 8.48
CA GLY A 201 -15.61 44.43 7.49
C GLY A 201 -17.01 44.64 6.89
N ASN A 202 -17.78 43.56 6.75
CA ASN A 202 -19.19 43.63 6.35
C ASN A 202 -20.11 44.22 7.44
N SER A 203 -19.71 44.19 8.71
CA SER A 203 -20.43 44.85 9.81
C SER A 203 -20.05 46.33 10.01
N GLY A 204 -18.87 46.76 9.54
CA GLY A 204 -18.39 48.14 9.67
C GLY A 204 -18.83 49.08 8.53
N TRP A 205 -19.21 48.54 7.37
CA TRP A 205 -19.66 49.35 6.22
C TRP A 205 -21.16 49.64 6.21
N LEU A 206 -21.92 49.10 7.18
CA LEU A 206 -23.37 49.30 7.32
C LEU A 206 -23.79 49.96 8.65
N GLN A 207 -22.86 50.53 9.42
CA GLN A 207 -23.18 51.39 10.57
C GLN A 207 -22.64 52.81 10.38
N ALA A 208 -23.27 53.55 9.47
CA ALA A 208 -23.55 54.96 9.70
C ALA A 208 -25.05 55.07 9.97
N SER A 209 -25.43 55.06 11.25
CA SER A 209 -26.80 55.33 11.70
C SER A 209 -27.19 56.76 11.29
N PRO A 210 -28.33 56.97 10.60
CA PRO A 210 -28.80 58.29 10.24
C PRO A 210 -29.80 58.76 11.30
N GLU A 211 -29.36 59.50 12.30
CA GLU A 211 -30.23 60.44 13.02
C GLU A 211 -29.39 61.27 14.00
N ALA A 212 -28.84 62.37 13.46
CA ALA A 212 -28.67 63.67 14.13
C ALA A 212 -27.55 64.45 13.44
N SER A 213 -27.88 65.04 12.28
CA SER A 213 -27.52 66.42 11.94
C SER A 213 -27.92 66.66 10.49
N ALA A 214 -29.05 67.34 10.33
CA ALA A 214 -29.40 68.00 9.10
C ALA A 214 -28.31 69.03 8.75
N ALA A 215 -27.44 68.71 7.80
CA ALA A 215 -26.85 69.64 6.86
C ALA A 215 -25.91 68.86 5.91
N GLN A 216 -26.21 68.99 4.62
CA GLN A 216 -25.32 68.80 3.46
C GLN A 216 -25.27 67.43 2.76
N ALA A 217 -25.57 67.55 1.46
CA ALA A 217 -25.18 66.71 0.33
C ALA A 217 -25.81 65.32 0.21
N LEU A 218 -26.90 65.29 -0.57
CA LEU A 218 -27.18 64.21 -1.51
C LEU A 218 -25.94 64.08 -2.43
N GLU A 219 -24.99 63.20 -2.11
CA GLU A 219 -23.95 62.83 -3.08
C GLU A 219 -24.50 61.71 -3.96
N ASP A 220 -24.86 62.11 -5.18
CA ASP A 220 -25.02 61.22 -6.32
C ASP A 220 -23.88 60.19 -6.33
N VAL A 221 -24.20 58.92 -6.09
CA VAL A 221 -23.26 57.82 -6.39
C VAL A 221 -22.93 57.98 -7.87
N SER A 222 -21.70 58.44 -8.13
CA SER A 222 -21.24 58.70 -9.48
C SER A 222 -21.55 57.48 -10.36
N PRO A 223 -22.13 57.64 -11.55
CA PRO A 223 -22.45 56.53 -12.45
C PRO A 223 -21.22 55.67 -12.79
N ALA A 224 -20.00 56.20 -12.59
CA ALA A 224 -18.77 55.43 -12.65
C ALA A 224 -18.67 54.37 -11.53
N THR A 225 -18.96 54.73 -10.28
CA THR A 225 -18.88 53.83 -9.12
C THR A 225 -19.90 52.69 -9.22
N ALA A 226 -21.10 52.97 -9.72
CA ALA A 226 -22.12 51.97 -10.01
C ALA A 226 -21.66 50.97 -11.09
N ARG A 227 -21.06 51.45 -12.19
CA ARG A 227 -20.50 50.60 -13.25
C ARG A 227 -19.32 49.76 -12.78
N PHE A 228 -18.49 50.28 -11.88
CA PHE A 228 -17.39 49.51 -11.28
C PHE A 228 -17.90 48.38 -10.38
N ALA A 229 -18.93 48.65 -9.58
CA ALA A 229 -19.57 47.61 -8.78
C ALA A 229 -20.19 46.52 -9.67
N GLU A 230 -20.86 46.91 -10.75
CA GLU A 230 -21.47 46.00 -11.72
C GLU A 230 -20.43 45.13 -12.45
N ALA A 231 -19.33 45.72 -12.92
CA ALA A 231 -18.24 44.98 -13.57
C ALA A 231 -17.58 43.97 -12.62
N ARG A 232 -17.45 44.32 -11.34
CA ARG A 232 -16.89 43.43 -10.32
C ARG A 232 -17.83 42.25 -10.01
N VAL A 233 -19.14 42.49 -9.99
CA VAL A 233 -20.14 41.42 -9.85
C VAL A 233 -20.07 40.45 -11.03
N LEU A 234 -19.99 40.96 -12.26
CA LEU A 234 -19.83 40.14 -13.48
C LEU A 234 -18.53 39.34 -13.48
N ALA A 235 -17.43 39.90 -12.97
CA ALA A 235 -16.17 39.19 -12.83
C ALA A 235 -16.30 38.03 -11.84
N TYR A 236 -16.90 38.26 -10.67
CA TYR A 236 -17.12 37.21 -9.68
C TYR A 236 -18.09 36.13 -10.18
N GLU A 237 -19.11 36.50 -10.93
CA GLU A 237 -20.03 35.53 -11.55
C GLU A 237 -19.30 34.62 -12.54
N LYS A 238 -18.43 35.17 -13.38
CA LYS A 238 -17.59 34.37 -14.29
C LYS A 238 -16.61 33.47 -13.55
N THR A 239 -15.99 33.95 -12.48
CA THR A 239 -15.08 33.14 -11.66
C THR A 239 -15.83 32.01 -10.97
N ALA A 240 -17.01 32.29 -10.40
CA ALA A 240 -17.85 31.26 -9.80
C ALA A 240 -18.28 30.19 -10.83
N GLN A 241 -18.60 30.62 -12.05
CA GLN A 241 -18.92 29.70 -13.14
C GLN A 241 -17.71 28.83 -13.54
N ALA A 242 -16.51 29.42 -13.66
CA ALA A 242 -15.30 28.69 -13.97
C ALA A 242 -14.97 27.65 -12.89
N LEU A 243 -15.02 28.03 -11.61
CA LEU A 243 -14.80 27.12 -10.48
C LEU A 243 -15.83 25.99 -10.43
N ASN A 244 -17.09 26.28 -10.72
CA ASN A 244 -18.13 25.24 -10.80
C ASN A 244 -17.86 24.25 -11.95
N ASN A 245 -17.38 24.72 -13.09
CA ASN A 245 -17.02 23.84 -14.21
C ASN A 245 -15.82 22.95 -13.86
N GLU A 246 -14.79 23.49 -13.20
CA GLU A 246 -13.65 22.70 -12.73
C GLU A 246 -14.07 21.66 -11.70
N LEU A 247 -14.95 22.02 -10.77
CA LEU A 247 -15.49 21.11 -9.76
C LEU A 247 -16.30 19.97 -10.41
N ALA A 248 -17.09 20.27 -11.45
CA ALA A 248 -17.80 19.26 -12.22
C ALA A 248 -16.85 18.29 -12.95
N LEU A 249 -15.80 18.82 -13.59
CA LEU A 249 -14.77 18.01 -14.26
C LEU A 249 -13.99 17.13 -13.27
N LEU A 250 -13.66 17.66 -12.09
CA LEU A 250 -13.02 16.90 -11.01
C LEU A 250 -13.91 15.75 -10.51
N HIS A 251 -15.21 15.98 -10.36
CA HIS A 251 -16.15 14.93 -9.99
C HIS A 251 -16.26 13.84 -11.06
N GLU A 252 -16.31 14.21 -12.34
CA GLU A 252 -16.35 13.25 -13.45
C GLU A 252 -15.05 12.43 -13.53
N ASN A 253 -13.90 13.08 -13.39
CA ASN A 253 -12.59 12.42 -13.37
C ASN A 253 -12.46 11.46 -12.19
N TYR A 254 -12.88 11.87 -10.99
CA TYR A 254 -12.90 11.00 -9.82
C TYR A 254 -13.83 9.80 -10.03
N ALA A 255 -15.01 10.00 -10.62
CA ALA A 255 -15.94 8.91 -10.94
C ALA A 255 -15.36 7.95 -12.01
N ALA A 256 -14.65 8.46 -13.01
CA ALA A 256 -13.95 7.65 -14.00
C ALA A 256 -12.82 6.82 -13.35
N LEU A 257 -12.00 7.44 -12.51
CA LEU A 257 -10.92 6.78 -11.78
C LEU A 257 -11.46 5.70 -10.83
N SER A 258 -12.54 6.00 -10.11
CA SER A 258 -13.21 5.04 -9.23
C SER A 258 -13.70 3.82 -10.01
N ARG A 259 -14.34 4.02 -11.18
CA ARG A 259 -14.77 2.93 -12.08
C ARG A 259 -13.59 2.14 -12.66
N ALA A 260 -12.48 2.78 -12.97
CA ALA A 260 -11.28 2.08 -13.44
C ALA A 260 -10.70 1.19 -12.33
N ARG A 261 -10.58 1.73 -11.12
CA ARG A 261 -10.12 1.00 -9.94
C ARG A 261 -11.00 -0.21 -9.63
N THR A 262 -12.33 -0.09 -9.69
CA THR A 262 -13.22 -1.23 -9.44
C THR A 262 -13.01 -2.34 -10.45
N ARG A 263 -12.81 -2.01 -11.73
CA ARG A 263 -12.51 -3.00 -12.78
C ARG A 263 -11.19 -3.72 -12.55
N GLU A 264 -10.13 -2.99 -12.18
CA GLU A 264 -8.83 -3.60 -11.85
C GLU A 264 -8.92 -4.56 -10.67
N VAL A 265 -9.66 -4.17 -9.61
CA VAL A 265 -9.91 -5.04 -8.46
C VAL A 265 -10.70 -6.29 -8.86
N GLU A 266 -11.70 -6.16 -9.73
CA GLU A 266 -12.46 -7.30 -10.25
C GLU A 266 -11.60 -8.25 -11.09
N MET A 267 -10.73 -7.71 -11.96
CA MET A 267 -9.79 -8.51 -12.74
C MET A 267 -8.80 -9.26 -11.84
N LEU A 268 -8.26 -8.60 -10.81
CA LEU A 268 -7.36 -9.25 -9.85
C LEU A 268 -8.06 -10.37 -9.09
N LYS A 269 -9.31 -10.13 -8.62
CA LYS A 269 -10.13 -11.17 -7.98
C LYS A 269 -10.40 -12.35 -8.91
N GLN A 270 -10.61 -12.09 -10.20
CA GLN A 270 -10.81 -13.15 -11.20
C GLN A 270 -9.52 -13.98 -11.38
N HIS A 271 -8.37 -13.32 -11.54
CA HIS A 271 -7.08 -13.99 -11.65
C HIS A 271 -6.73 -14.83 -10.42
N MET A 272 -7.04 -14.34 -9.21
CA MET A 272 -6.82 -15.13 -7.99
C MET A 272 -7.68 -16.39 -7.98
N ARG A 273 -8.98 -16.28 -8.31
CA ARG A 273 -9.88 -17.44 -8.40
C ARG A 273 -9.41 -18.47 -9.42
N ASP A 274 -8.95 -18.02 -10.59
CA ASP A 274 -8.46 -18.92 -11.64
C ASP A 274 -7.15 -19.60 -11.24
N ASN A 275 -6.25 -18.90 -10.56
CA ASN A 275 -5.02 -19.49 -10.03
C ASN A 275 -5.29 -20.47 -8.89
N GLN A 276 -6.24 -20.17 -8.00
CA GLN A 276 -6.63 -21.07 -6.93
C GLN A 276 -7.18 -22.39 -7.49
N ARG A 277 -8.07 -22.33 -8.49
CA ARG A 277 -8.59 -23.55 -9.16
C ARG A 277 -7.47 -24.39 -9.75
N LYS A 278 -6.54 -23.76 -10.48
CA LYS A 278 -5.37 -24.47 -11.03
C LYS A 278 -4.53 -25.14 -9.94
N HIS A 279 -4.38 -24.49 -8.79
CA HIS A 279 -3.64 -25.07 -7.67
C HIS A 279 -4.39 -26.25 -7.04
N GLU A 280 -5.71 -26.14 -6.87
CA GLU A 280 -6.56 -27.24 -6.39
C GLU A 280 -6.51 -28.44 -7.35
N ASP A 281 -6.55 -28.20 -8.67
CA ASP A 281 -6.40 -29.25 -9.70
C ASP A 281 -5.03 -29.93 -9.60
N GLN A 282 -3.96 -29.17 -9.39
CA GLN A 282 -2.60 -29.72 -9.20
C GLN A 282 -2.49 -30.56 -7.92
N ILE A 283 -3.13 -30.14 -6.82
CA ILE A 283 -3.17 -30.92 -5.59
C ILE A 283 -3.90 -32.24 -5.82
N ALA A 284 -5.06 -32.19 -6.48
CA ALA A 284 -5.83 -33.40 -6.80
C ALA A 284 -5.03 -34.36 -7.70
N GLU A 285 -4.26 -33.84 -8.65
CA GLU A 285 -3.37 -34.65 -9.49
C GLU A 285 -2.24 -35.29 -8.66
N CYS A 286 -1.60 -34.53 -7.77
CA CYS A 286 -0.56 -35.03 -6.87
C CYS A 286 -1.10 -36.14 -5.95
N ASP A 287 -2.27 -35.94 -5.36
CA ASP A 287 -2.92 -36.93 -4.50
C ASP A 287 -3.27 -38.21 -5.27
N ALA A 288 -3.73 -38.08 -6.53
CA ALA A 288 -3.98 -39.23 -7.39
C ALA A 288 -2.69 -40.00 -7.73
N VAL A 289 -1.58 -39.31 -8.01
CA VAL A 289 -0.27 -39.93 -8.25
C VAL A 289 0.23 -40.63 -6.98
N LEU A 290 0.19 -39.95 -5.83
CA LEU A 290 0.59 -40.51 -4.54
C LEU A 290 -0.24 -41.75 -4.17
N GLY A 291 -1.56 -41.72 -4.44
CA GLY A 291 -2.44 -42.87 -4.27
C GLY A 291 -2.01 -44.07 -5.11
N ARG A 292 -1.70 -43.86 -6.40
CA ARG A 292 -1.19 -44.93 -7.28
C ARG A 292 0.12 -45.52 -6.79
N VAL A 293 1.11 -44.67 -6.48
CA VAL A 293 2.42 -45.12 -6.00
C VAL A 293 2.30 -45.86 -4.67
N SER A 294 1.40 -45.44 -3.78
CA SER A 294 1.15 -46.12 -2.50
C SER A 294 0.59 -47.53 -2.72
N MET A 295 -0.36 -47.70 -3.64
CA MET A 295 -0.90 -49.02 -3.99
C MET A 295 0.17 -49.93 -4.61
N GLU A 296 1.00 -49.41 -5.52
CA GLU A 296 2.10 -50.17 -6.13
C GLU A 296 3.13 -50.60 -5.07
N LEU A 297 3.44 -49.74 -4.11
CA LEU A 297 4.34 -50.06 -3.00
C LEU A 297 3.76 -51.16 -2.10
N GLU A 298 2.46 -51.07 -1.75
CA GLU A 298 1.77 -52.10 -0.97
C GLU A 298 1.77 -53.44 -1.70
N GLN A 299 1.52 -53.44 -3.01
CA GLN A 299 1.60 -54.65 -3.84
C GLN A 299 3.03 -55.25 -3.80
N MET A 300 4.07 -54.43 -4.00
CA MET A 300 5.45 -54.88 -3.92
C MET A 300 5.80 -55.46 -2.54
N ILE A 301 5.32 -54.86 -1.45
CA ILE A 301 5.53 -55.37 -0.08
C ILE A 301 4.90 -56.76 0.07
N GLN A 302 3.68 -56.94 -0.43
CA GLN A 302 2.98 -58.23 -0.38
C GLN A 302 3.72 -59.30 -1.22
N GLU A 303 4.14 -58.96 -2.43
CA GLU A 303 4.92 -59.85 -3.29
C GLU A 303 6.25 -60.24 -2.64
N ASN A 304 6.96 -59.28 -2.05
CA ASN A 304 8.22 -59.53 -1.35
C ASN A 304 8.01 -60.44 -0.12
N ALA A 305 6.95 -60.22 0.66
CA ALA A 305 6.59 -61.07 1.77
C ALA A 305 6.28 -62.51 1.33
N GLN A 306 5.56 -62.69 0.22
CA GLN A 306 5.28 -64.00 -0.36
C GLN A 306 6.56 -64.71 -0.83
N LEU A 307 7.44 -63.99 -1.53
CA LEU A 307 8.73 -64.52 -1.98
C LEU A 307 9.60 -64.93 -0.80
N LYS A 308 9.67 -64.11 0.24
CA LYS A 308 10.41 -64.41 1.47
C LYS A 308 9.87 -65.65 2.18
N HIS A 309 8.54 -65.84 2.20
CA HIS A 309 7.94 -67.05 2.75
C HIS A 309 8.29 -68.29 1.92
N LYS A 310 8.19 -68.23 0.59
CA LYS A 310 8.58 -69.32 -0.31
C LYS A 310 10.06 -69.71 -0.15
N LEU A 311 10.94 -68.73 -0.04
CA LEU A 311 12.37 -68.96 0.18
C LEU A 311 12.66 -69.66 1.51
N ARG A 312 11.93 -69.32 2.59
CA ARG A 312 12.06 -70.03 3.87
C ARG A 312 11.60 -71.48 3.77
N MET A 313 10.45 -71.73 3.14
CA MET A 313 9.93 -73.09 2.96
C MET A 313 10.85 -73.95 2.09
N ALA A 314 11.56 -73.37 1.12
CA ALA A 314 12.55 -74.07 0.31
C ALA A 314 13.90 -74.28 1.00
N ALA A 315 14.18 -73.55 2.09
CA ALA A 315 15.44 -73.59 2.83
C ALA A 315 15.39 -74.47 4.11
N GLU A 316 14.22 -75.01 4.46
CA GLU A 316 14.12 -76.09 5.46
C GLU A 316 14.33 -77.45 4.76
N PRO A 317 15.44 -78.16 5.00
CA PRO A 317 15.62 -79.52 4.53
C PRO A 317 14.84 -80.49 5.46
N GLU A 318 14.26 -81.55 4.86
CA GLU A 318 13.80 -82.74 5.61
C GLU A 318 14.92 -83.40 6.43
#